data_AF-A0A3C1C8S4-F1
#
_entry.id   AF-A0A3C1C8S4-F1
#
_cell.length_a   1.000
_cell.length_b   1.000
_cell.length_c   1.000
_cell.angle_alpha   90.00
_cell.angle_beta   90.00
_cell.angle_gamma   90.00
#
_symmetry.space_group_name_H-M   'P 1'
#
loop_
_entity.id
_entity.type
_entity.pdbx_description
1 polymer ?
#
loop_
_entity_poly.entity_id
_entity_poly.type
_entity_poly.pdbx_seq_one_letter_code
_entity_poly.pdbx_strand_id
1 'polypeptide(L)'
;PRAIITNGLMVGMYDNLKDFNIAAAMGVANYGQMTAGGWMYIGPQGIVHGTYNTILNAGRLKLGIPQDKDLAGRLFVSSGLGGMSGAQGKAAMIAQAVSIIAEVDHSRIETRLKQGWVSCEMESCEEAVRLAHVAQEKGEPIAVAYHGNIVDLLEYIDTHDIHVDLLSDQTSCHVPYDGGYCPVGITFEERTRLLAEDRHYFRALVDASLRRHFEVIMHLVKKGTYFFDYGNSFLKAVFDAGVKEISRNGIDEKDGFILPSYVEDIMGPELFDYGYGPFRWVCLSGKKEDLHKTDLAAMECIDPDRRGQDRDNYIWIRDAEKNKLVVGTQARILFQDAFGRMNIALKFNEMVRNGEIGPVMIGRDHHDTGGADSPFRETSNIKDGSNVMADMATQCFAGNAARGMSLVTLHNGGGVGIGKAINGGFGLVLDGSDKVDQVIRMALPWDAMGGVARRSWARNPHAMEVADQFNCEYGEYGTITMPNLVDEELLERLLGVY
;
A
#
# COMPACT_ATOMS: atom_id res chain seq x y z
N PRO A 1 -21.14 -13.95 10.60
CA PRO A 1 -20.22 -14.69 9.70
C PRO A 1 -20.60 -16.16 9.48
N ARG A 2 -20.49 -16.62 8.24
CA ARG A 2 -20.48 -18.04 7.85
C ARG A 2 -19.10 -18.67 8.03
N ALA A 3 -18.05 -17.88 7.88
CA ALA A 3 -16.68 -18.28 8.20
C ALA A 3 -16.00 -17.19 9.06
N ILE A 4 -15.23 -17.64 10.05
CA ILE A 4 -14.35 -16.84 10.90
C ILE A 4 -12.98 -17.45 10.75
N ILE A 5 -12.01 -16.68 10.27
CA ILE A 5 -10.67 -17.17 9.92
C ILE A 5 -9.64 -16.52 10.84
N THR A 6 -8.68 -17.33 11.30
CA THR A 6 -7.47 -16.85 11.95
C THR A 6 -6.26 -17.51 11.30
N ASN A 7 -5.25 -16.73 10.91
CA ASN A 7 -4.05 -17.25 10.28
C ASN A 7 -2.80 -16.77 11.03
N GLY A 8 -2.00 -17.72 11.51
CA GLY A 8 -0.69 -17.45 12.12
C GLY A 8 -0.72 -16.68 13.45
N LEU A 9 -1.86 -16.57 14.14
CA LEU A 9 -1.92 -15.92 15.45
C LEU A 9 -1.09 -16.74 16.46
N MET A 10 -0.12 -16.11 17.10
CA MET A 10 0.79 -16.73 18.08
C MET A 10 0.74 -15.98 19.41
N VAL A 11 1.04 -16.67 20.51
CA VAL A 11 1.18 -16.03 21.82
C VAL A 11 2.47 -15.22 21.82
N GLY A 12 2.44 -13.96 22.27
CA GLY A 12 3.50 -12.96 22.04
C GLY A 12 4.95 -13.42 22.29
N MET A 13 5.22 -14.25 23.31
CA MET A 13 6.58 -14.78 23.54
C MET A 13 7.10 -15.66 22.38
N TYR A 14 6.20 -16.30 21.64
CA TYR A 14 6.48 -17.13 20.47
C TYR A 14 6.22 -16.39 19.14
N ASP A 15 5.75 -15.15 19.18
CA ASP A 15 5.38 -14.41 17.99
C ASP A 15 6.61 -13.80 17.31
N ASN A 16 7.42 -14.67 16.71
CA ASN A 16 8.61 -14.31 15.98
C ASN A 16 8.85 -15.31 14.82
N LEU A 17 9.66 -14.89 13.85
CA LEU A 17 9.89 -15.67 12.63
C LEU A 17 10.48 -17.07 12.90
N LYS A 18 11.34 -17.21 13.91
CA LYS A 18 11.98 -18.50 14.23
C LYS A 18 10.94 -19.50 14.71
N ASP A 19 10.13 -19.12 15.71
CA ASP A 19 9.12 -20.00 16.28
C ASP A 19 7.96 -20.25 15.30
N PHE A 20 7.60 -19.26 14.47
CA PHE A 20 6.66 -19.46 13.37
C PHE A 20 7.15 -20.51 12.37
N ASN A 21 8.42 -20.48 11.97
CA ASN A 21 8.97 -21.48 11.04
C ASN A 21 8.92 -22.90 11.64
N ILE A 22 9.16 -23.03 12.94
CA ILE A 22 9.00 -24.30 13.66
C ILE A 22 7.53 -24.75 13.61
N ALA A 23 6.60 -23.87 13.96
CA ALA A 23 5.16 -24.15 13.95
C ALA A 23 4.63 -24.50 12.54
N ALA A 24 5.10 -23.80 11.52
CA ALA A 24 4.74 -24.06 10.12
C ALA A 24 5.29 -25.41 9.65
N ALA A 25 6.54 -25.75 9.97
CA ALA A 25 7.14 -27.04 9.65
C ALA A 25 6.41 -28.22 10.35
N MET A 26 5.86 -27.96 11.54
CA MET A 26 5.00 -28.91 12.26
C MET A 26 3.56 -29.00 11.70
N GLY A 27 3.18 -28.12 10.77
CA GLY A 27 1.84 -28.07 10.19
C GLY A 27 0.77 -27.44 11.08
N VAL A 28 1.16 -26.68 12.12
CA VAL A 28 0.22 -26.03 13.06
C VAL A 28 0.13 -24.51 12.89
N ALA A 29 0.88 -23.94 11.95
CA ALA A 29 0.79 -22.53 11.58
C ALA A 29 0.80 -22.36 10.06
N ASN A 30 0.14 -21.31 9.58
CA ASN A 30 0.15 -20.88 8.19
C ASN A 30 0.25 -19.36 8.10
N TYR A 31 0.92 -18.86 7.07
CA TYR A 31 1.00 -17.42 6.80
C TYR A 31 -0.11 -17.01 5.84
N GLY A 32 -1.12 -16.32 6.36
CA GLY A 32 -2.28 -15.87 5.58
C GLY A 32 -2.04 -14.58 4.79
N GLN A 33 -0.89 -13.92 4.96
CA GLN A 33 -0.61 -12.59 4.44
C GLN A 33 -1.78 -11.64 4.77
N MET A 34 -2.38 -10.97 3.80
CA MET A 34 -3.59 -10.16 3.92
C MET A 34 -4.73 -10.89 3.21
N THR A 35 -4.79 -10.78 1.88
CA THR A 35 -5.93 -11.32 1.13
C THR A 35 -5.80 -12.79 0.72
N ALA A 36 -4.62 -13.40 0.90
CA ALA A 36 -4.40 -14.80 0.57
C ALA A 36 -5.23 -15.73 1.49
N GLY A 37 -5.00 -15.64 2.80
CA GLY A 37 -5.79 -16.34 3.81
C GLY A 37 -7.15 -15.68 4.09
N GLY A 38 -7.35 -14.44 3.62
CA GLY A 38 -8.61 -13.70 3.75
C GLY A 38 -9.57 -13.94 2.59
N TRP A 39 -9.17 -14.74 1.60
CA TRP A 39 -9.98 -15.15 0.43
C TRP A 39 -10.57 -13.98 -0.38
N MET A 40 -9.82 -12.88 -0.48
CA MET A 40 -10.22 -11.65 -1.20
C MET A 40 -9.11 -11.13 -2.13
N TYR A 41 -8.23 -12.02 -2.61
CA TYR A 41 -7.21 -11.67 -3.60
C TYR A 41 -7.82 -11.62 -5.01
N ILE A 42 -7.63 -10.50 -5.71
CA ILE A 42 -8.27 -10.21 -7.00
C ILE A 42 -7.26 -9.97 -8.13
N GLY A 43 -6.07 -10.55 -7.97
CA GLY A 43 -4.95 -10.30 -8.86
C GLY A 43 -4.28 -8.94 -8.60
N PRO A 44 -3.48 -8.47 -9.56
CA PRO A 44 -2.53 -7.37 -9.33
C PRO A 44 -3.15 -5.98 -9.39
N GLN A 45 -4.40 -5.86 -9.85
CA GLN A 45 -5.10 -4.57 -9.94
C GLN A 45 -5.14 -3.82 -8.59
N GLY A 46 -5.14 -4.56 -7.48
CA GLY A 46 -5.08 -3.97 -6.14
C GLY A 46 -3.82 -3.16 -5.91
N ILE A 47 -2.67 -3.71 -6.30
CA ILE A 47 -1.37 -3.03 -6.14
C ILE A 47 -1.20 -1.92 -7.17
N VAL A 48 -1.65 -2.11 -8.42
CA VAL A 48 -1.62 -1.03 -9.43
C VAL A 48 -2.39 0.21 -8.93
N HIS A 49 -3.58 0.01 -8.38
CA HIS A 49 -4.40 1.09 -7.83
C HIS A 49 -3.75 1.75 -6.60
N GLY A 50 -3.24 0.94 -5.66
CA GLY A 50 -2.53 1.44 -4.50
C GLY A 50 -1.34 2.32 -4.89
N THR A 51 -0.52 1.85 -5.84
CA THR A 51 0.62 2.62 -6.35
C THR A 51 0.23 3.88 -7.11
N TYR A 52 -0.83 3.83 -7.89
CA TYR A 52 -1.40 5.01 -8.54
C TYR A 52 -1.76 6.10 -7.53
N ASN A 53 -2.46 5.75 -6.46
CA ASN A 53 -2.80 6.70 -5.40
C ASN A 53 -1.57 7.20 -4.65
N THR A 54 -0.59 6.34 -4.37
CA THR A 54 0.61 6.75 -3.64
C THR A 54 1.39 7.81 -4.41
N ILE A 55 1.68 7.59 -5.69
CA ILE A 55 2.51 8.52 -6.46
C ILE A 55 1.77 9.84 -6.77
N LEU A 56 0.45 9.80 -7.01
CA LEU A 56 -0.34 11.01 -7.19
C LEU A 56 -0.34 11.88 -5.93
N ASN A 57 -0.60 11.26 -4.77
CA ASN A 57 -0.62 12.00 -3.50
C ASN A 57 0.79 12.45 -3.09
N ALA A 58 1.85 11.70 -3.42
CA ALA A 58 3.23 12.17 -3.28
C ALA A 58 3.46 13.43 -4.12
N GLY A 59 3.02 13.43 -5.38
CA GLY A 59 3.12 14.58 -6.27
C GLY A 59 2.41 15.82 -5.73
N ARG A 60 1.22 15.65 -5.15
CA ARG A 60 0.46 16.76 -4.55
C ARG A 60 1.12 17.31 -3.29
N LEU A 61 1.46 16.42 -2.35
CA LEU A 61 2.02 16.80 -1.05
C LEU A 61 3.42 17.39 -1.15
N LYS A 62 4.26 16.82 -2.02
CA LYS A 62 5.71 17.08 -2.01
C LYS A 62 6.20 17.86 -3.21
N LEU A 63 5.49 17.80 -4.34
CA LEU A 63 5.83 18.57 -5.55
C LEU A 63 4.86 19.74 -5.81
N GLY A 64 3.83 19.92 -4.97
CA GLY A 64 2.85 20.99 -5.10
C GLY A 64 1.93 20.86 -6.32
N ILE A 65 1.76 19.64 -6.85
CA ILE A 65 0.85 19.40 -7.98
C ILE A 65 -0.59 19.65 -7.53
N PRO A 66 -1.41 20.41 -8.29
CA PRO A 66 -2.80 20.66 -7.91
C PRO A 66 -3.63 19.38 -7.82
N GLN A 67 -4.66 19.39 -6.95
CA GLN A 67 -5.57 18.25 -6.73
C GLN A 67 -6.27 17.78 -8.02
N ASP A 68 -6.51 18.70 -8.96
CA ASP A 68 -7.15 18.45 -10.25
C ASP A 68 -6.16 18.07 -11.38
N LYS A 69 -4.88 17.81 -11.08
CA LYS A 69 -3.86 17.44 -12.07
C LYS A 69 -3.29 16.04 -11.84
N ASP A 70 -2.53 15.59 -12.82
CA ASP A 70 -1.80 14.31 -12.85
C ASP A 70 -0.28 14.57 -12.78
N LEU A 71 0.53 13.53 -13.03
CA LEU A 71 1.99 13.59 -12.95
C LEU A 71 2.67 13.83 -14.31
N ALA A 72 1.97 14.38 -15.31
CA ALA A 72 2.58 14.69 -16.60
C ALA A 72 3.86 15.53 -16.45
N GLY A 73 4.94 15.07 -17.10
CA GLY A 73 6.27 15.69 -17.04
C GLY A 73 7.11 15.37 -15.81
N ARG A 74 6.60 14.58 -14.85
CA ARG A 74 7.31 14.18 -13.63
C ARG A 74 8.00 12.84 -13.80
N LEU A 75 9.21 12.71 -13.24
CA LEU A 75 9.98 11.48 -13.23
C LEU A 75 9.84 10.75 -11.89
N PHE A 76 9.41 9.50 -11.99
CA PHE A 76 9.39 8.53 -10.89
C PHE A 76 10.44 7.44 -11.14
N VAL A 77 11.41 7.31 -10.25
CA VAL A 77 12.39 6.23 -10.29
C VAL A 77 12.11 5.22 -9.18
N SER A 78 12.19 3.93 -9.49
CA SER A 78 12.06 2.86 -8.50
C SER A 78 12.75 1.58 -8.97
N SER A 79 12.56 0.50 -8.23
CA SER A 79 13.18 -0.80 -8.43
C SER A 79 12.21 -1.96 -8.23
N GLY A 80 12.55 -3.09 -8.85
CA GLY A 80 11.81 -4.34 -8.77
C GLY A 80 10.65 -4.40 -9.76
N LEU A 81 10.60 -5.49 -10.52
CA LEU A 81 9.50 -5.86 -11.40
C LEU A 81 8.99 -7.26 -11.02
N GLY A 82 8.94 -7.55 -9.71
CA GLY A 82 8.42 -8.79 -9.15
C GLY A 82 6.89 -8.88 -9.20
N GLY A 83 6.31 -9.80 -8.43
CA GLY A 83 4.84 -10.03 -8.42
C GLY A 83 4.03 -8.77 -8.11
N MET A 84 4.37 -8.08 -7.02
CA MET A 84 3.75 -6.80 -6.64
C MET A 84 4.44 -5.61 -7.29
N SER A 85 5.78 -5.55 -7.26
CA SER A 85 6.56 -4.42 -7.75
C SER A 85 6.50 -4.21 -9.26
N GLY A 86 6.10 -5.23 -10.03
CA GLY A 86 5.80 -5.08 -11.45
C GLY A 86 4.68 -4.07 -11.76
N ALA A 87 3.79 -3.79 -10.79
CA ALA A 87 2.68 -2.85 -10.95
C ALA A 87 3.12 -1.38 -11.06
N GLN A 88 4.35 -1.04 -10.64
CA GLN A 88 4.83 0.34 -10.52
C GLN A 88 4.82 1.08 -11.86
N GLY A 89 5.38 0.47 -12.92
CA GLY A 89 5.37 1.08 -14.26
C GLY A 89 3.97 1.31 -14.80
N LYS A 90 3.05 0.36 -14.59
CA LYS A 90 1.66 0.49 -15.01
C LYS A 90 0.94 1.60 -14.25
N ALA A 91 1.16 1.70 -12.94
CA ALA A 91 0.60 2.75 -12.11
C ALA A 91 1.11 4.14 -12.51
N ALA A 92 2.42 4.27 -12.77
CA ALA A 92 3.03 5.50 -13.26
C ALA A 92 2.40 5.97 -14.58
N MET A 93 2.25 5.08 -15.56
CA MET A 93 1.60 5.42 -16.82
C MET A 93 0.13 5.84 -16.65
N ILE A 94 -0.63 5.19 -15.76
CA ILE A 94 -2.02 5.60 -15.47
C ILE A 94 -2.04 6.98 -14.83
N ALA A 95 -1.11 7.28 -13.93
CA ALA A 95 -0.92 8.60 -13.31
C ALA A 95 -0.31 9.66 -14.25
N GLN A 96 -0.09 9.34 -15.53
CA GLN A 96 0.55 10.18 -16.55
C GLN A 96 2.04 10.51 -16.28
N ALA A 97 2.70 9.80 -15.35
CA ALA A 97 4.12 9.99 -15.06
C ALA A 97 5.04 9.32 -16.08
N VAL A 98 6.27 9.83 -16.16
CA VAL A 98 7.41 9.11 -16.72
C VAL A 98 8.05 8.30 -15.59
N SER A 99 8.43 7.05 -15.88
CA SER A 99 9.11 6.21 -14.89
C SER A 99 10.27 5.40 -15.44
N ILE A 100 11.27 5.16 -14.59
CA ILE A 100 12.34 4.21 -14.80
C ILE A 100 12.31 3.20 -13.65
N ILE A 101 12.11 1.91 -13.96
CA ILE A 101 12.05 0.84 -12.96
C ILE A 101 13.22 -0.13 -13.20
N ALA A 102 14.18 -0.15 -12.29
CA ALA A 102 15.34 -1.03 -12.37
C ALA A 102 14.99 -2.48 -11.97
N GLU A 103 15.44 -3.45 -12.75
CA GLU A 103 15.30 -4.88 -12.46
C GLU A 103 16.51 -5.65 -12.99
N VAL A 104 17.02 -6.58 -12.18
CA VAL A 104 18.20 -7.40 -12.50
C VAL A 104 17.82 -8.74 -13.14
N ASP A 105 16.59 -9.22 -12.94
CA ASP A 105 16.06 -10.46 -13.50
C ASP A 105 15.34 -10.18 -14.83
N HIS A 106 16.03 -10.41 -15.95
CA HIS A 106 15.46 -10.25 -17.30
C HIS A 106 14.11 -10.98 -17.46
N SER A 107 13.91 -12.14 -16.83
CA SER A 107 12.64 -12.88 -16.93
C SER A 107 11.46 -12.09 -16.36
N ARG A 108 11.72 -11.22 -15.38
CA ARG A 108 10.71 -10.33 -14.80
C ARG A 108 10.37 -9.19 -15.75
N ILE A 109 11.38 -8.58 -16.37
CA ILE A 109 11.20 -7.51 -17.36
C ILE A 109 10.37 -8.03 -18.54
N GLU A 110 10.75 -9.17 -19.12
CA GLU A 110 10.06 -9.80 -20.24
C GLU A 110 8.57 -10.06 -19.92
N THR A 111 8.29 -10.54 -18.70
CA THR A 111 6.92 -10.75 -18.24
C THR A 111 6.10 -9.44 -18.26
N ARG A 112 6.68 -8.31 -17.82
CA ARG A 112 5.95 -7.03 -17.69
C ARG A 112 5.81 -6.34 -19.04
N LEU A 113 6.78 -6.51 -19.94
CA LEU A 113 6.67 -6.12 -21.34
C LEU A 113 5.50 -6.83 -22.01
N LYS A 114 5.42 -8.18 -21.89
CA LYS A 114 4.31 -8.97 -22.45
C LYS A 114 2.95 -8.57 -21.88
N GLN A 115 2.90 -8.11 -20.63
CA GLN A 115 1.69 -7.59 -19.99
C GLN A 115 1.34 -6.16 -20.40
N GLY A 116 2.26 -5.43 -21.05
CA GLY A 116 2.11 -4.00 -21.34
C GLY A 116 2.14 -3.12 -20.09
N TRP A 117 2.85 -3.55 -19.05
CA TRP A 117 3.00 -2.82 -17.78
C TRP A 117 4.28 -1.99 -17.71
N VAL A 118 5.23 -2.30 -18.58
CA VAL A 118 6.35 -1.43 -18.96
C VAL A 118 6.30 -1.26 -20.48
N SER A 119 6.77 -0.11 -20.96
CA SER A 119 6.67 0.31 -22.36
C SER A 119 7.83 -0.24 -23.19
N CYS A 120 9.03 -0.28 -22.62
CA CYS A 120 10.26 -0.71 -23.27
C CYS A 120 11.30 -1.13 -22.22
N GLU A 121 12.37 -1.76 -22.69
CA GLU A 121 13.53 -2.15 -21.91
C GLU A 121 14.77 -1.43 -22.42
N MET A 122 15.67 -1.05 -21.49
CA MET A 122 16.97 -0.45 -21.76
C MET A 122 18.04 -1.16 -20.94
N GLU A 123 19.19 -1.43 -21.53
CA GLU A 123 20.33 -2.09 -20.86
C GLU A 123 21.37 -1.10 -20.34
N SER A 124 21.27 0.18 -20.72
CA SER A 124 22.18 1.24 -20.27
C SER A 124 21.46 2.34 -19.48
N CYS A 125 22.12 2.86 -18.43
CA CYS A 125 21.58 3.99 -17.66
C CYS A 125 21.38 5.23 -18.55
N GLU A 126 22.32 5.50 -19.46
CA GLU A 126 22.27 6.63 -20.39
C GLU A 126 21.03 6.58 -21.27
N GLU A 127 20.74 5.44 -21.91
CA GLU A 127 19.58 5.33 -22.79
C GLU A 127 18.27 5.39 -22.00
N ALA A 128 18.22 4.76 -20.82
CA ALA A 128 17.05 4.80 -19.94
C ALA A 128 16.70 6.24 -19.53
N VAL A 129 17.69 6.99 -19.04
CA VAL A 129 17.52 8.40 -18.66
C VAL A 129 17.18 9.26 -19.87
N ARG A 130 17.89 9.11 -20.99
CA ARG A 130 17.65 9.92 -22.19
C ARG A 130 16.23 9.74 -22.71
N LEU A 131 15.73 8.51 -22.74
CA LEU A 131 14.36 8.24 -23.17
C LEU A 131 13.34 8.83 -22.19
N ALA A 132 13.56 8.67 -20.88
CA ALA A 132 12.71 9.25 -19.86
C ALA A 132 12.64 10.79 -19.99
N HIS A 133 13.78 11.45 -20.16
CA HIS A 133 13.84 12.91 -20.33
C HIS A 133 13.06 13.39 -21.56
N VAL A 134 13.21 12.72 -22.71
CA VAL A 134 12.45 13.05 -23.93
C VAL A 134 10.94 12.92 -23.70
N ALA A 135 10.50 11.91 -22.95
CA ALA A 135 9.10 11.72 -22.62
C ALA A 135 8.60 12.80 -21.62
N GLN A 136 9.43 13.18 -20.65
CA GLN A 136 9.11 14.25 -19.69
C GLN A 136 8.90 15.59 -20.39
N GLU A 137 9.79 15.97 -21.31
CA GLU A 137 9.67 17.22 -22.09
C GLU A 137 8.38 17.29 -22.91
N LYS A 138 7.88 16.14 -23.37
CA LYS A 138 6.62 16.04 -24.11
C LYS A 138 5.39 15.90 -23.23
N GLY A 139 5.56 15.62 -21.93
CA GLY A 139 4.47 15.24 -21.03
C GLY A 139 3.81 13.92 -21.41
N GLU A 140 4.53 13.01 -22.08
CA GLU A 140 4.01 11.71 -22.52
C GLU A 140 4.36 10.62 -21.48
N PRO A 141 3.38 9.86 -20.95
CA PRO A 141 3.68 8.81 -19.99
C PRO A 141 4.45 7.65 -20.63
N ILE A 142 5.47 7.18 -19.92
CA ILE A 142 6.24 5.99 -20.30
C ILE A 142 6.74 5.27 -19.05
N ALA A 143 6.82 3.94 -19.12
CA ALA A 143 7.48 3.13 -18.10
C ALA A 143 8.67 2.38 -18.71
N VAL A 144 9.87 2.88 -18.47
CA VAL A 144 11.12 2.28 -18.94
C VAL A 144 11.57 1.22 -17.92
N ALA A 145 11.70 -0.03 -18.34
CA ALA A 145 12.40 -1.04 -17.55
C ALA A 145 13.91 -0.89 -17.80
N TYR A 146 14.69 -0.64 -16.76
CA TYR A 146 16.14 -0.68 -16.84
C TYR A 146 16.63 -2.06 -16.40
N HIS A 147 17.26 -2.80 -17.32
CA HIS A 147 17.86 -4.09 -17.02
C HIS A 147 19.23 -3.90 -16.37
N GLY A 148 19.24 -3.83 -15.05
CA GLY A 148 20.43 -3.55 -14.26
C GLY A 148 20.11 -3.29 -12.79
N ASN A 149 21.15 -3.01 -12.01
CA ASN A 149 21.00 -2.77 -10.58
C ASN A 149 20.50 -1.34 -10.33
N ILE A 150 19.55 -1.17 -9.39
CA ILE A 150 19.07 0.15 -8.98
C ILE A 150 20.21 1.04 -8.49
N VAL A 151 21.21 0.48 -7.80
CA VAL A 151 22.34 1.27 -7.30
C VAL A 151 23.14 1.89 -8.45
N ASP A 152 23.40 1.13 -9.53
CA ASP A 152 24.10 1.65 -10.71
C ASP A 152 23.30 2.77 -11.39
N LEU A 153 21.97 2.62 -11.47
CA LEU A 153 21.08 3.65 -12.03
C LEU A 153 21.10 4.93 -11.19
N LEU A 154 20.97 4.81 -9.87
CA LEU A 154 20.93 5.98 -8.97
C LEU A 154 22.28 6.68 -8.90
N GLU A 155 23.39 5.94 -8.89
CA GLU A 155 24.74 6.53 -8.92
C GLU A 155 25.00 7.24 -10.25
N TYR A 156 24.49 6.70 -11.37
CA TYR A 156 24.52 7.39 -12.67
C TYR A 156 23.72 8.69 -12.62
N ILE A 157 22.49 8.66 -12.09
CA ILE A 157 21.62 9.83 -11.93
C ILE A 157 22.31 10.91 -11.08
N ASP A 158 22.89 10.53 -9.93
CA ASP A 158 23.57 11.45 -9.03
C ASP A 158 24.81 12.09 -9.69
N THR A 159 25.63 11.29 -10.38
CA THR A 159 26.87 11.74 -11.03
C THR A 159 26.62 12.69 -12.20
N HIS A 160 25.52 12.51 -12.92
CA HIS A 160 25.15 13.35 -14.08
C HIS A 160 24.16 14.47 -13.73
N ASP A 161 23.87 14.67 -12.45
CA ASP A 161 22.99 15.72 -11.92
C ASP A 161 21.59 15.72 -12.56
N ILE A 162 21.04 14.52 -12.77
CA ILE A 162 19.70 14.34 -13.32
C ILE A 162 18.68 14.50 -12.18
N HIS A 163 17.73 15.41 -12.36
CA HIS A 163 16.68 15.62 -11.37
C HIS A 163 15.64 14.49 -11.40
N VAL A 164 15.39 13.88 -10.24
CA VAL A 164 14.30 12.92 -10.01
C VAL A 164 13.29 13.56 -9.07
N ASP A 165 12.03 13.66 -9.49
CA ASP A 165 10.98 14.23 -8.65
C ASP A 165 10.62 13.27 -7.50
N LEU A 166 10.32 12.01 -7.83
CA LEU A 166 9.89 10.96 -6.88
C LEU A 166 10.81 9.74 -6.97
N LEU A 167 11.27 9.23 -5.82
CA LEU A 167 12.11 8.05 -5.72
C LEU A 167 11.55 7.06 -4.69
N SER A 168 11.60 5.78 -5.01
CA SER A 168 11.20 4.70 -4.11
C SER A 168 12.02 3.43 -4.35
N ASP A 169 11.76 2.37 -3.57
CA ASP A 169 12.32 1.05 -3.78
C ASP A 169 11.26 -0.01 -3.47
N GLN A 170 11.16 -1.03 -4.33
CA GLN A 170 10.28 -2.17 -4.09
C GLN A 170 10.98 -3.51 -4.40
N THR A 171 12.30 -3.57 -4.18
CA THR A 171 13.03 -4.84 -4.05
C THR A 171 12.48 -5.68 -2.89
N SER A 172 12.82 -6.96 -2.80
CA SER A 172 12.29 -7.83 -1.72
C SER A 172 13.16 -7.78 -0.45
N CYS A 173 13.34 -6.59 0.11
CA CYS A 173 14.13 -6.35 1.32
C CYS A 173 13.53 -6.92 2.63
N HIS A 174 12.39 -7.59 2.57
CA HIS A 174 11.85 -8.38 3.70
C HIS A 174 12.56 -9.73 3.84
N VAL A 175 13.29 -10.18 2.81
CA VAL A 175 14.14 -11.39 2.79
C VAL A 175 15.44 -11.14 1.99
N PRO A 176 16.21 -10.07 2.31
CA PRO A 176 17.31 -9.60 1.46
C PRO A 176 18.42 -10.65 1.35
N TYR A 177 18.68 -11.39 2.43
CA TYR A 177 19.72 -12.41 2.52
C TYR A 177 19.33 -13.79 1.95
N ASP A 178 18.08 -13.97 1.52
CA ASP A 178 17.58 -15.20 0.90
C ASP A 178 17.28 -15.01 -0.60
N GLY A 179 17.85 -13.97 -1.20
CA GLY A 179 17.79 -13.72 -2.64
C GLY A 179 16.75 -12.69 -3.07
N GLY A 180 16.08 -12.04 -2.12
CA GLY A 180 15.15 -10.94 -2.39
C GLY A 180 15.82 -9.63 -2.82
N TYR A 181 17.13 -9.49 -2.58
CA TYR A 181 17.95 -8.36 -2.99
C TYR A 181 19.19 -8.84 -3.74
N CYS A 182 19.51 -8.22 -4.88
CA CYS A 182 20.71 -8.53 -5.65
C CYS A 182 21.77 -7.47 -5.40
N PRO A 183 22.94 -7.82 -4.82
CA PRO A 183 24.03 -6.89 -4.61
C PRO A 183 24.51 -6.26 -5.92
N VAL A 184 24.84 -4.97 -5.88
CA VAL A 184 25.52 -4.27 -6.97
C VAL A 184 26.91 -4.87 -7.22
N GLY A 185 27.35 -4.90 -8.48
CA GLY A 185 28.66 -5.42 -8.88
C GLY A 185 28.72 -6.92 -9.17
N ILE A 186 27.61 -7.66 -9.03
CA ILE A 186 27.47 -9.06 -9.47
C ILE A 186 26.24 -9.22 -10.37
N THR A 187 26.25 -10.24 -11.22
CA THR A 187 25.08 -10.55 -12.07
C THR A 187 24.00 -11.30 -11.28
N PHE A 188 22.79 -11.38 -11.85
CA PHE A 188 21.69 -12.12 -11.26
C PHE A 188 21.96 -13.62 -11.13
N GLU A 189 22.69 -14.20 -12.11
CA GLU A 189 23.15 -15.59 -12.11
C GLU A 189 24.18 -15.83 -11.01
N GLU A 190 25.16 -14.93 -10.89
CA GLU A 190 26.19 -15.01 -9.85
C GLU A 190 25.57 -14.93 -8.45
N ARG A 191 24.61 -14.02 -8.26
CA ARG A 191 23.83 -13.93 -7.03
C ARG A 191 23.10 -15.23 -6.71
N THR A 192 22.52 -15.89 -7.72
CA THR A 192 21.83 -17.19 -7.56
C THR A 192 22.82 -18.28 -7.15
N ARG A 193 24.01 -18.31 -7.77
CA ARG A 193 25.08 -19.26 -7.44
C ARG A 193 25.52 -19.09 -5.98
N LEU A 194 25.81 -17.87 -5.55
CA LEU A 194 26.28 -17.59 -4.18
C LEU A 194 25.25 -17.96 -3.09
N LEU A 195 23.95 -17.86 -3.36
CA LEU A 195 22.92 -18.33 -2.43
C LEU A 195 23.00 -19.84 -2.15
N ALA A 196 23.49 -20.62 -3.10
CA ALA A 196 23.67 -22.06 -2.97
C ALA A 196 25.05 -22.42 -2.41
N GLU A 197 26.10 -21.70 -2.84
CA GLU A 197 27.50 -22.08 -2.59
C GLU A 197 28.14 -21.36 -1.40
N ASP A 198 27.90 -20.06 -1.21
CA ASP A 198 28.53 -19.26 -0.15
C ASP A 198 27.60 -18.14 0.36
N ARG A 199 26.69 -18.52 1.24
CA ARG A 199 25.75 -17.59 1.88
C ARG A 199 26.43 -16.54 2.76
N HIS A 200 27.60 -16.84 3.32
CA HIS A 200 28.31 -15.89 4.17
C HIS A 200 28.86 -14.74 3.32
N TYR A 201 29.53 -15.07 2.21
CA TYR A 201 30.01 -14.07 1.26
C TYR A 201 28.86 -13.30 0.60
N PHE A 202 27.79 -13.99 0.22
CA PHE A 202 26.58 -13.33 -0.30
C PHE A 202 26.03 -12.25 0.64
N ARG A 203 25.92 -12.57 1.94
CA ARG A 203 25.46 -11.60 2.96
C ARG A 203 26.35 -10.38 3.05
N ALA A 204 27.68 -10.57 3.04
CA ALA A 204 28.63 -9.46 3.06
C ALA A 204 28.46 -8.53 1.84
N LEU A 205 28.18 -9.09 0.65
CA LEU A 205 27.88 -8.31 -0.55
C LEU A 205 26.54 -7.56 -0.44
N VAL A 206 25.51 -8.19 0.10
CA VAL A 206 24.21 -7.55 0.36
C VAL A 206 24.38 -6.36 1.30
N ASP A 207 25.10 -6.54 2.41
CA ASP A 207 25.32 -5.47 3.39
C ASP A 207 26.08 -4.29 2.76
N ALA A 208 27.13 -4.56 1.98
CA ALA A 208 27.88 -3.52 1.28
C ALA A 208 27.02 -2.78 0.24
N SER A 209 26.17 -3.50 -0.49
CA SER A 209 25.28 -2.91 -1.49
C SER A 209 24.17 -2.07 -0.88
N LEU A 210 23.57 -2.51 0.24
CA LEU A 210 22.53 -1.74 0.95
C LEU A 210 23.08 -0.42 1.50
N ARG A 211 24.34 -0.41 1.98
CA ARG A 211 25.04 0.83 2.39
C ARG A 211 25.18 1.80 1.23
N ARG A 212 25.71 1.35 0.09
CA ARG A 212 25.82 2.18 -1.13
C ARG A 212 24.47 2.69 -1.61
N HIS A 213 23.45 1.83 -1.58
CA HIS A 213 22.09 2.20 -1.98
C HIS A 213 21.54 3.34 -1.10
N PHE A 214 21.72 3.24 0.22
CA PHE A 214 21.34 4.29 1.15
C PHE A 214 22.13 5.59 0.92
N GLU A 215 23.45 5.50 0.75
CA GLU A 215 24.31 6.66 0.53
C GLU A 215 23.86 7.47 -0.69
N VAL A 216 23.61 6.82 -1.83
CA VAL A 216 23.16 7.50 -3.04
C VAL A 216 21.73 8.07 -2.90
N ILE A 217 20.81 7.38 -2.22
CA ILE A 217 19.49 7.92 -1.90
C ILE A 217 19.62 9.21 -1.09
N MET A 218 20.48 9.22 -0.07
CA MET A 218 20.69 10.41 0.77
C MET A 218 21.31 11.57 -0.01
N HIS A 219 22.16 11.30 -1.00
CA HIS A 219 22.68 12.33 -1.91
C HIS A 219 21.58 12.93 -2.79
N LEU A 220 20.74 12.09 -3.40
CA LEU A 220 19.62 12.55 -4.23
C LEU A 220 18.59 13.34 -3.42
N VAL A 221 18.29 12.89 -2.19
CA VAL A 221 17.40 13.62 -1.27
C VAL A 221 17.95 15.01 -0.94
N LYS A 222 19.27 15.13 -0.70
CA LYS A 222 19.92 16.44 -0.50
C LYS A 222 19.82 17.35 -1.74
N LYS A 223 19.69 16.77 -2.93
CA LYS A 223 19.46 17.49 -4.20
C LYS A 223 17.99 17.78 -4.50
N GLY A 224 17.08 17.44 -3.59
CA GLY A 224 15.66 17.76 -3.69
C GLY A 224 14.76 16.64 -4.19
N THR A 225 15.27 15.42 -4.40
CA THR A 225 14.43 14.25 -4.69
C THR A 225 13.62 13.86 -3.46
N TYR A 226 12.31 13.62 -3.64
CA TYR A 226 11.49 13.07 -2.57
C TYR A 226 11.56 11.53 -2.57
N PHE A 227 12.15 10.97 -1.50
CA PHE A 227 12.20 9.52 -1.27
C PHE A 227 11.11 9.05 -0.30
N PHE A 228 10.50 7.89 -0.58
CA PHE A 228 9.64 7.18 0.36
C PHE A 228 9.86 5.66 0.32
N ASP A 229 9.93 5.02 1.49
CA ASP A 229 9.97 3.55 1.60
C ASP A 229 8.60 2.95 1.24
N TYR A 230 8.59 1.94 0.37
CA TYR A 230 7.36 1.34 -0.16
C TYR A 230 6.85 0.13 0.66
N GLY A 231 7.21 0.05 1.94
CA GLY A 231 6.78 -1.01 2.85
C GLY A 231 7.39 -2.37 2.52
N ASN A 232 8.60 -2.39 1.96
CA ASN A 232 9.33 -3.61 1.60
C ASN A 232 10.44 -3.97 2.62
N SER A 233 10.50 -3.26 3.75
CA SER A 233 11.54 -3.39 4.79
C SER A 233 12.94 -2.91 4.36
N PHE A 234 13.06 -2.06 3.34
CA PHE A 234 14.35 -1.54 2.89
C PHE A 234 15.09 -0.79 4.00
N LEU A 235 14.44 0.15 4.68
CA LEU A 235 15.10 0.93 5.76
C LEU A 235 15.59 0.03 6.91
N LYS A 236 14.83 -1.02 7.23
CA LYS A 236 15.25 -2.01 8.24
C LYS A 236 16.43 -2.85 7.76
N ALA A 237 16.44 -3.28 6.49
CA ALA A 237 17.55 -4.01 5.92
C ALA A 237 18.84 -3.18 5.91
N VAL A 238 18.75 -1.88 5.61
CA VAL A 238 19.88 -0.94 5.70
C VAL A 238 20.39 -0.81 7.14
N PHE A 239 19.50 -0.71 8.13
CA PHE A 239 19.87 -0.69 9.55
C PHE A 239 20.57 -1.98 10.01
N ASP A 240 20.09 -3.13 9.52
CA ASP A 240 20.66 -4.45 9.80
C ASP A 240 22.02 -4.66 9.14
N ALA A 241 22.21 -4.08 7.95
CA ALA A 241 23.49 -3.99 7.26
C ALA A 241 24.51 -3.08 7.97
N GLY A 242 24.13 -2.40 9.06
CA GLY A 242 25.02 -1.67 9.96
C GLY A 242 24.98 -0.14 9.85
N VAL A 243 24.10 0.43 9.03
CA VAL A 243 23.87 1.88 8.94
C VAL A 243 22.98 2.30 10.10
N LYS A 244 23.55 2.73 11.23
CA LYS A 244 22.78 3.03 12.45
C LYS A 244 22.12 4.40 12.42
N GLU A 245 22.68 5.33 11.66
CA GLU A 245 22.17 6.68 11.44
C GLU A 245 20.81 6.72 10.73
N ILE A 246 20.38 5.62 10.11
CA ILE A 246 19.04 5.55 9.50
C ILE A 246 17.92 5.48 10.55
N SER A 247 18.23 4.99 11.76
CA SER A 247 17.29 4.98 12.90
C SER A 247 17.20 6.37 13.52
N ARG A 248 15.99 6.79 13.90
CA ARG A 248 15.77 8.09 14.58
C ARG A 248 16.45 8.16 15.96
N ASN A 249 16.59 7.03 16.65
CA ASN A 249 17.22 6.97 17.97
C ASN A 249 18.65 6.43 17.95
N GLY A 250 19.11 5.90 16.81
CA GLY A 250 20.46 5.33 16.64
C GLY A 250 20.72 4.02 17.39
N ILE A 251 19.72 3.46 18.07
CA ILE A 251 19.83 2.26 18.92
C ILE A 251 19.08 1.09 18.29
N ASP A 252 17.81 1.26 17.98
CA ASP A 252 16.91 0.24 17.43
C ASP A 252 15.89 0.86 16.46
N GLU A 253 14.99 0.04 15.91
CA GLU A 253 13.99 0.45 14.92
C GLU A 253 12.69 1.02 15.53
N LYS A 254 12.57 1.11 16.86
CA LYS A 254 11.27 1.34 17.52
C LYS A 254 10.71 2.74 17.30
N ASP A 255 11.59 3.73 17.20
CA ASP A 255 11.20 5.12 16.92
C ASP A 255 11.07 5.39 15.41
N GLY A 256 11.23 4.36 14.58
CA GLY A 256 11.21 4.44 13.14
C GLY A 256 12.53 4.96 12.55
N PHE A 257 12.46 5.37 11.29
CA PHE A 257 13.61 5.74 10.48
C PHE A 257 13.55 7.21 10.04
N ILE A 258 14.70 7.77 9.66
CA ILE A 258 14.82 9.18 9.24
C ILE A 258 14.14 9.48 7.90
N LEU A 259 13.97 8.45 7.06
CA LEU A 259 13.21 8.51 5.82
C LEU A 259 11.79 7.98 6.06
N PRO A 260 10.75 8.66 5.58
CA PRO A 260 9.38 8.25 5.82
C PRO A 260 8.99 7.04 4.96
N SER A 261 8.04 6.24 5.44
CA SER A 261 7.34 5.27 4.59
C SER A 261 6.18 5.93 3.84
N TYR A 262 5.75 5.30 2.75
CA TYR A 262 4.61 5.79 1.96
C TYR A 262 3.32 5.91 2.77
N VAL A 263 3.14 5.11 3.82
CA VAL A 263 1.99 5.28 4.71
C VAL A 263 2.20 6.42 5.69
N GLU A 264 3.42 6.60 6.19
CA GLU A 264 3.71 7.62 7.18
C GLU A 264 3.39 9.02 6.65
N ASP A 265 3.86 9.31 5.44
CA ASP A 265 3.84 10.66 4.88
C ASP A 265 2.77 10.89 3.81
N ILE A 266 2.22 9.83 3.21
CA ILE A 266 1.34 9.95 2.04
C ILE A 266 -0.02 9.31 2.32
N MET A 267 -0.09 7.97 2.37
CA MET A 267 -1.39 7.28 2.45
C MET A 267 -2.09 7.45 3.79
N GLY A 268 -1.36 7.54 4.89
CA GLY A 268 -1.94 7.81 6.20
C GLY A 268 -2.69 9.16 6.18
N PRO A 269 -1.98 10.27 5.95
CA PRO A 269 -2.59 11.61 5.92
C PRO A 269 -3.64 11.82 4.82
N GLU A 270 -3.39 11.33 3.60
CA GLU A 270 -4.23 11.66 2.44
C GLU A 270 -5.32 10.65 2.14
N LEU A 271 -5.30 9.46 2.74
CA LEU A 271 -6.31 8.43 2.50
C LEU A 271 -6.89 7.91 3.80
N PHE A 272 -6.08 7.30 4.66
CA PHE A 272 -6.59 6.59 5.83
C PHE A 272 -7.21 7.50 6.88
N ASP A 273 -6.62 8.67 7.10
CA ASP A 273 -7.15 9.66 8.03
C ASP A 273 -8.51 10.20 7.54
N TYR A 274 -8.73 10.25 6.22
CA TYR A 274 -10.02 10.59 5.61
C TYR A 274 -11.00 9.41 5.47
N GLY A 275 -10.64 8.21 5.91
CA GLY A 275 -11.50 7.02 5.79
C GLY A 275 -11.37 6.24 4.47
N TYR A 276 -10.55 6.70 3.52
CA TYR A 276 -10.37 6.06 2.22
C TYR A 276 -9.50 4.81 2.32
N GLY A 277 -9.88 3.77 1.60
CA GLY A 277 -9.10 2.53 1.53
C GLY A 277 -9.68 1.53 0.54
N PRO A 278 -9.02 0.36 0.38
CA PRO A 278 -9.13 -0.53 -0.78
C PRO A 278 -10.44 -1.32 -0.86
N PHE A 279 -11.54 -0.64 -1.18
CA PHE A 279 -12.84 -1.25 -1.43
C PHE A 279 -12.83 -2.06 -2.73
N ARG A 280 -13.19 -3.34 -2.63
CA ARG A 280 -13.18 -4.26 -3.79
C ARG A 280 -14.41 -5.13 -3.82
N TRP A 281 -14.73 -5.62 -5.00
CA TRP A 281 -15.83 -6.55 -5.20
C TRP A 281 -15.52 -7.60 -6.26
N VAL A 282 -16.25 -8.70 -6.19
CA VAL A 282 -16.18 -9.84 -7.11
C VAL A 282 -17.60 -10.20 -7.54
N CYS A 283 -17.85 -10.19 -8.85
CA CYS A 283 -19.12 -10.65 -9.42
C CYS A 283 -19.14 -12.19 -9.41
N LEU A 284 -19.96 -12.80 -8.54
CA LEU A 284 -20.01 -14.26 -8.35
C LEU A 284 -20.64 -14.99 -9.53
N SER A 285 -21.29 -14.27 -10.44
CA SER A 285 -21.75 -14.79 -11.73
C SER A 285 -20.60 -15.15 -12.69
N GLY A 286 -19.41 -14.59 -12.47
CA GLY A 286 -18.27 -14.73 -13.39
C GLY A 286 -18.44 -13.99 -14.73
N LYS A 287 -19.50 -13.19 -14.90
CA LYS A 287 -19.79 -12.49 -16.16
C LYS A 287 -19.07 -11.15 -16.23
N LYS A 288 -18.43 -10.87 -17.37
CA LYS A 288 -17.81 -9.56 -17.66
C LYS A 288 -18.85 -8.42 -17.70
N GLU A 289 -20.07 -8.73 -18.16
CA GLU A 289 -21.16 -7.76 -18.23
C GLU A 289 -21.57 -7.27 -16.83
N ASP A 290 -21.60 -8.16 -15.84
CA ASP A 290 -21.90 -7.78 -14.46
C ASP A 290 -20.81 -6.84 -13.93
N LEU A 291 -19.54 -7.12 -14.24
CA LEU A 291 -18.43 -6.25 -13.86
C LEU A 291 -18.56 -4.86 -14.48
N HIS A 292 -18.85 -4.80 -15.78
CA HIS A 292 -19.09 -3.54 -16.49
C HIS A 292 -20.23 -2.72 -15.86
N LYS A 293 -21.36 -3.37 -15.54
CA LYS A 293 -22.49 -2.73 -14.87
C LYS A 293 -22.12 -2.23 -13.47
N THR A 294 -21.34 -3.01 -12.70
CA THR A 294 -20.86 -2.56 -11.40
C THR A 294 -19.84 -1.42 -11.50
N ASP A 295 -19.01 -1.38 -12.54
CA ASP A 295 -18.08 -0.27 -12.78
C ASP A 295 -18.86 1.03 -13.02
N LEU A 296 -19.89 0.99 -13.87
CA LEU A 296 -20.77 2.14 -14.12
C LEU A 296 -21.51 2.58 -12.86
N ALA A 297 -22.12 1.65 -12.13
CA ALA A 297 -22.87 1.97 -10.91
C ALA A 297 -21.96 2.53 -9.79
N ALA A 298 -20.74 2.01 -9.64
CA ALA A 298 -19.77 2.58 -8.71
C ALA A 298 -19.35 3.99 -9.12
N MET A 299 -19.09 4.21 -10.42
CA MET A 299 -18.74 5.51 -10.97
C MET A 299 -19.85 6.55 -10.76
N GLU A 300 -21.11 6.17 -10.92
CA GLU A 300 -22.28 7.04 -10.67
C GLU A 300 -22.45 7.42 -9.20
N CYS A 301 -21.94 6.61 -8.27
CA CYS A 301 -22.00 6.89 -6.83
C CYS A 301 -20.90 7.83 -6.33
N ILE A 302 -19.90 8.13 -7.15
CA ILE A 302 -18.74 8.95 -6.77
C ILE A 302 -18.93 10.36 -7.30
N ASP A 303 -18.89 11.35 -6.41
CA ASP A 303 -18.85 12.77 -6.77
C ASP A 303 -17.39 13.21 -6.98
N PRO A 304 -16.93 13.39 -8.23
CA PRO A 304 -15.54 13.74 -8.51
C PRO A 304 -15.17 15.16 -8.09
N ASP A 305 -16.13 16.02 -7.73
CA ASP A 305 -15.88 17.40 -7.33
C ASP A 305 -15.82 17.56 -5.80
N ARG A 306 -16.13 16.51 -5.03
CA ARG A 306 -16.15 16.53 -3.56
C ARG A 306 -14.74 16.61 -2.96
N ARG A 307 -13.83 15.73 -3.39
CA ARG A 307 -12.42 15.66 -2.94
C ARG A 307 -11.50 15.12 -4.04
N GLY A 308 -10.19 15.38 -3.91
CA GLY A 308 -9.18 14.85 -4.85
C GLY A 308 -9.17 13.32 -4.91
N GLN A 309 -9.39 12.66 -3.77
CA GLN A 309 -9.50 11.21 -3.69
C GLN A 309 -10.72 10.69 -4.47
N ASP A 310 -11.87 11.36 -4.42
CA ASP A 310 -13.05 10.95 -5.20
C ASP A 310 -12.80 11.11 -6.69
N ARG A 311 -12.20 12.23 -7.10
CA ARG A 311 -11.79 12.48 -8.48
C ARG A 311 -10.87 11.38 -9.03
N ASP A 312 -9.84 11.00 -8.28
CA ASP A 312 -8.89 9.97 -8.68
C ASP A 312 -9.57 8.62 -8.85
N ASN A 313 -10.44 8.26 -7.92
CA ASN A 313 -11.16 7.00 -7.96
C ASN A 313 -12.23 6.96 -9.05
N TYR A 314 -12.83 8.10 -9.39
CA TYR A 314 -13.69 8.27 -10.56
C TYR A 314 -12.90 8.07 -11.87
N ILE A 315 -11.73 8.70 -12.01
CA ILE A 315 -10.87 8.53 -13.19
C ILE A 315 -10.40 7.07 -13.32
N TRP A 316 -10.00 6.48 -12.20
CA TRP A 316 -9.58 5.08 -12.13
C TRP A 316 -10.68 4.13 -12.63
N ILE A 317 -11.91 4.25 -12.09
CA ILE A 317 -13.01 3.34 -12.46
C ILE A 317 -13.43 3.53 -13.92
N ARG A 318 -13.48 4.78 -14.40
CA ARG A 318 -13.78 5.14 -15.81
C ARG A 318 -12.82 4.44 -16.78
N ASP A 319 -11.55 4.34 -16.43
CA ASP A 319 -10.50 3.79 -17.31
C ASP A 319 -10.14 2.33 -16.98
N ALA A 320 -10.80 1.71 -16.01
CA ALA A 320 -10.42 0.40 -15.48
C ALA A 320 -10.51 -0.72 -16.54
N GLU A 321 -11.47 -0.65 -17.46
CA GLU A 321 -11.59 -1.60 -18.59
C GLU A 321 -10.47 -1.43 -19.62
N LYS A 322 -10.09 -0.19 -19.94
CA LYS A 322 -9.01 0.12 -20.90
C LYS A 322 -7.68 -0.49 -20.44
N ASN A 323 -7.48 -0.55 -19.12
CA ASN A 323 -6.26 -1.06 -18.50
C ASN A 323 -6.16 -2.59 -18.44
N LYS A 324 -7.26 -3.33 -18.67
CA LYS A 324 -7.28 -4.81 -18.78
C LYS A 324 -6.58 -5.54 -17.61
N LEU A 325 -6.81 -5.09 -16.37
CA LEU A 325 -6.12 -5.61 -15.18
C LEU A 325 -6.79 -6.85 -14.55
N VAL A 326 -7.94 -7.29 -15.07
CA VAL A 326 -8.70 -8.42 -14.53
C VAL A 326 -7.98 -9.73 -14.83
N VAL A 327 -7.69 -10.50 -13.77
CA VAL A 327 -7.11 -11.85 -13.85
C VAL A 327 -7.96 -12.80 -13.02
N GLY A 328 -8.43 -13.90 -13.61
CA GLY A 328 -9.30 -14.86 -12.94
C GLY A 328 -10.74 -14.37 -12.81
N THR A 329 -11.20 -14.21 -11.57
CA THR A 329 -12.58 -13.77 -11.28
C THR A 329 -12.85 -12.35 -11.76
N GLN A 330 -14.10 -12.09 -12.14
CA GLN A 330 -14.54 -10.74 -12.52
C GLN A 330 -14.62 -9.87 -11.27
N ALA A 331 -13.60 -9.05 -11.07
CA ALA A 331 -13.40 -8.29 -9.85
C ALA A 331 -12.82 -6.90 -10.15
N ARG A 332 -13.13 -5.95 -9.27
CA ARG A 332 -12.66 -4.57 -9.34
C ARG A 332 -12.27 -4.09 -7.95
N ILE A 333 -11.42 -3.07 -7.92
CA ILE A 333 -11.05 -2.31 -6.74
C ILE A 333 -11.17 -0.82 -7.05
N LEU A 334 -11.40 -0.02 -6.01
CA LEU A 334 -11.13 1.41 -5.95
C LEU A 334 -10.96 1.80 -4.46
N PHE A 335 -10.64 3.04 -4.17
CA PHE A 335 -10.62 3.59 -2.82
C PHE A 335 -11.85 4.45 -2.59
N GLN A 336 -12.53 4.22 -1.47
CA GLN A 336 -13.66 5.04 -1.02
C GLN A 336 -13.68 5.15 0.49
N ASP A 337 -14.28 6.23 0.98
CA ASP A 337 -14.54 6.47 2.40
C ASP A 337 -15.68 5.59 2.94
N ALA A 338 -15.97 5.72 4.23
CA ALA A 338 -16.97 4.90 4.93
C ALA A 338 -18.35 4.90 4.24
N PHE A 339 -18.85 6.09 3.87
CA PHE A 339 -20.21 6.24 3.35
C PHE A 339 -20.28 6.06 1.83
N GLY A 340 -19.22 6.37 1.09
CA GLY A 340 -19.06 5.99 -0.31
C GLY A 340 -19.09 4.47 -0.50
N ARG A 341 -18.37 3.72 0.35
CA ARG A 341 -18.45 2.24 0.39
C ARG A 341 -19.88 1.76 0.65
N MET A 342 -20.56 2.37 1.64
CA MET A 342 -21.95 2.05 1.97
C MET A 342 -22.89 2.27 0.78
N ASN A 343 -22.80 3.42 0.12
CA ASN A 343 -23.67 3.78 -0.99
C ASN A 343 -23.46 2.86 -2.20
N ILE A 344 -22.20 2.58 -2.56
CA ILE A 344 -21.88 1.65 -3.65
C ILE A 344 -22.40 0.24 -3.33
N ALA A 345 -22.19 -0.25 -2.11
CA ALA A 345 -22.66 -1.58 -1.70
C ALA A 345 -24.19 -1.70 -1.73
N LEU A 346 -24.91 -0.67 -1.26
CA LEU A 346 -26.37 -0.62 -1.34
C LEU A 346 -26.84 -0.61 -2.80
N LYS A 347 -26.18 0.16 -3.66
CA LYS A 347 -26.52 0.19 -5.09
C LYS A 347 -26.32 -1.16 -5.74
N PHE A 348 -25.22 -1.85 -5.47
CA PHE A 348 -24.99 -3.20 -5.96
C PHE A 348 -26.03 -4.19 -5.44
N ASN A 349 -26.39 -4.13 -4.16
CA ASN A 349 -27.40 -5.02 -3.59
C ASN A 349 -28.79 -4.79 -4.21
N GLU A 350 -29.16 -3.52 -4.48
CA GLU A 350 -30.36 -3.18 -5.26
C GLU A 350 -30.32 -3.80 -6.66
N MET A 351 -29.20 -3.68 -7.39
CA MET A 351 -29.06 -4.25 -8.73
C MET A 351 -29.19 -5.78 -8.72
N VAL A 352 -28.68 -6.46 -7.69
CA VAL A 352 -28.87 -7.91 -7.50
C VAL A 352 -30.35 -8.23 -7.27
N ARG A 353 -31.03 -7.47 -6.42
CA ARG A 353 -32.47 -7.62 -6.15
C ARG A 353 -33.32 -7.47 -7.40
N ASN A 354 -32.97 -6.52 -8.26
CA ASN A 354 -33.66 -6.25 -9.53
C ASN A 354 -33.30 -7.24 -10.65
N GLY A 355 -32.32 -8.13 -10.44
CA GLY A 355 -31.84 -9.07 -11.44
C GLY A 355 -31.01 -8.44 -12.56
N GLU A 356 -30.48 -7.23 -12.35
CA GLU A 356 -29.62 -6.52 -13.31
C GLU A 356 -28.22 -7.15 -13.40
N ILE A 357 -27.74 -7.69 -12.28
CA ILE A 357 -26.49 -8.45 -12.11
C ILE A 357 -26.71 -9.66 -11.19
N GLY A 358 -25.81 -10.64 -11.23
CA GLY A 358 -25.78 -11.73 -10.24
C GLY A 358 -25.16 -11.30 -8.90
N PRO A 359 -25.17 -12.18 -7.88
CA PRO A 359 -24.63 -11.87 -6.55
C PRO A 359 -23.19 -11.35 -6.58
N VAL A 360 -22.88 -10.43 -5.67
CA VAL A 360 -21.56 -9.78 -5.59
C VAL A 360 -20.96 -10.03 -4.21
N MET A 361 -19.68 -10.41 -4.15
CA MET A 361 -18.92 -10.46 -2.90
C MET A 361 -18.12 -9.18 -2.77
N ILE A 362 -18.42 -8.33 -1.79
CA ILE A 362 -17.60 -7.15 -1.47
C ILE A 362 -16.61 -7.47 -0.36
N GLY A 363 -15.50 -6.75 -0.30
CA GLY A 363 -14.51 -6.81 0.77
C GLY A 363 -13.41 -5.79 0.54
N ARG A 364 -12.22 -6.08 1.07
CA ARG A 364 -11.04 -5.20 0.94
C ARG A 364 -9.73 -5.91 1.18
N ASP A 365 -8.62 -5.19 0.97
CA ASP A 365 -7.35 -5.57 1.58
C ASP A 365 -7.38 -5.37 3.09
N HIS A 366 -6.40 -5.94 3.79
CA HIS A 366 -6.20 -5.62 5.21
C HIS A 366 -5.44 -4.28 5.38
N HIS A 367 -4.80 -3.80 4.30
CA HIS A 367 -4.21 -2.46 4.18
C HIS A 367 -5.30 -1.37 4.10
N ASP A 368 -5.94 -1.09 5.23
CA ASP A 368 -7.08 -0.17 5.32
C ASP A 368 -7.09 0.59 6.66
N THR A 369 -7.94 1.60 6.78
CA THR A 369 -7.99 2.56 7.89
C THR A 369 -7.99 1.89 9.27
N GLY A 370 -8.85 0.88 9.46
CA GLY A 370 -8.98 0.07 10.68
C GLY A 370 -8.51 -1.37 10.51
N GLY A 371 -8.00 -1.72 9.33
CA GLY A 371 -7.72 -3.09 8.93
C GLY A 371 -6.41 -3.66 9.47
N ALA A 372 -5.45 -2.84 9.88
CA ALA A 372 -4.17 -3.33 10.36
C ALA A 372 -3.50 -2.41 11.38
N ASP A 373 -2.96 -3.03 12.42
CA ASP A 373 -1.96 -2.46 13.32
C ASP A 373 -0.58 -2.91 12.87
N SER A 374 0.27 -1.98 12.44
CA SER A 374 1.54 -2.27 11.77
C SER A 374 2.45 -1.03 11.87
N PRO A 375 3.30 -0.95 12.91
CA PRO A 375 4.09 0.26 13.23
C PRO A 375 4.99 0.74 12.10
N PHE A 376 5.43 -0.20 11.24
CA PHE A 376 6.32 0.06 10.13
C PHE A 376 5.58 0.41 8.83
N ARG A 377 4.25 0.36 8.84
CA ARG A 377 3.42 0.59 7.65
C ARG A 377 2.07 1.20 8.02
N GLU A 378 1.00 0.43 8.19
CA GLU A 378 -0.37 0.98 8.32
C GLU A 378 -0.57 1.97 9.47
N THR A 379 0.16 1.82 10.58
CA THR A 379 0.09 2.70 11.75
C THR A 379 1.35 3.55 11.92
N SER A 380 2.20 3.68 10.90
CA SER A 380 3.43 4.49 11.00
C SER A 380 3.16 6.00 11.15
N ASN A 381 2.00 6.49 10.69
CA ASN A 381 1.56 7.88 10.89
C ASN A 381 0.86 8.13 12.24
N ILE A 382 0.82 7.15 13.15
CA ILE A 382 0.26 7.30 14.49
C ILE A 382 1.35 7.72 15.46
N LYS A 383 1.22 8.90 16.07
CA LYS A 383 2.30 9.60 16.79
C LYS A 383 2.11 9.73 18.30
N ASP A 384 1.04 9.15 18.86
CA ASP A 384 0.76 9.16 20.31
C ASP A 384 1.46 8.01 21.07
N GLY A 385 2.24 7.19 20.38
CA GLY A 385 2.90 6.00 20.92
C GLY A 385 2.04 4.73 20.90
N SER A 386 0.76 4.82 20.50
CA SER A 386 -0.13 3.66 20.39
C SER A 386 0.05 2.86 19.09
N ASN A 387 0.96 3.28 18.21
CA ASN A 387 1.24 2.63 16.92
C ASN A 387 1.65 1.15 17.07
N VAL A 388 2.21 0.77 18.22
CA VAL A 388 2.65 -0.59 18.60
C VAL A 388 1.54 -1.50 19.13
N MET A 389 0.35 -0.95 19.38
CA MET A 389 -0.78 -1.71 19.90
C MET A 389 -1.54 -2.43 18.79
N ALA A 390 -2.24 -3.52 19.12
CA ALA A 390 -3.02 -4.33 18.17
C ALA A 390 -4.55 -4.24 18.38
N ASP A 391 -4.99 -3.22 19.12
CA ASP A 391 -6.39 -3.06 19.52
C ASP A 391 -7.30 -2.71 18.34
N MET A 392 -6.84 -1.88 17.40
CA MET A 392 -7.66 -1.37 16.30
C MET A 392 -8.08 -2.49 15.35
N ALA A 393 -7.13 -3.29 14.87
CA ALA A 393 -7.39 -4.40 13.96
C ALA A 393 -8.25 -5.49 14.65
N THR A 394 -7.99 -5.74 15.94
CA THR A 394 -8.76 -6.70 16.75
C THR A 394 -10.21 -6.24 16.95
N GLN A 395 -10.41 -4.97 17.29
CA GLN A 395 -11.74 -4.36 17.43
C GLN A 395 -12.48 -4.35 16.09
N CYS A 396 -11.81 -3.97 15.00
CA CYS A 396 -12.38 -3.99 13.65
C CYS A 396 -12.89 -5.39 13.29
N PHE A 397 -12.07 -6.42 13.47
CA PHE A 397 -12.44 -7.84 13.27
C PHE A 397 -13.66 -8.24 14.11
N ALA A 398 -13.63 -7.99 15.43
CA ALA A 398 -14.70 -8.37 16.33
C ALA A 398 -16.02 -7.64 16.02
N GLY A 399 -15.94 -6.34 15.74
CA GLY A 399 -17.11 -5.53 15.40
C GLY A 399 -17.70 -5.86 14.03
N ASN A 400 -16.88 -6.22 13.05
CA ASN A 400 -17.33 -6.77 11.76
C ASN A 400 -18.05 -8.12 11.96
N ALA A 401 -17.54 -8.97 12.85
CA ALA A 401 -18.17 -10.25 13.17
C ALA A 401 -19.55 -10.05 13.80
N ALA A 402 -19.66 -9.11 14.74
CA ALA A 402 -20.89 -8.78 15.44
C ALA A 402 -21.94 -8.11 14.52
N ARG A 403 -21.52 -7.41 13.48
CA ARG A 403 -22.40 -6.64 12.57
C ARG A 403 -22.86 -7.40 11.33
N GLY A 404 -22.56 -8.70 11.24
CA GLY A 404 -23.21 -9.58 10.26
C GLY A 404 -22.46 -9.80 8.95
N MET A 405 -21.16 -9.46 8.86
CA MET A 405 -20.33 -9.82 7.70
C MET A 405 -20.44 -11.33 7.38
N SER A 406 -20.37 -11.69 6.10
CA SER A 406 -20.41 -13.09 5.65
C SER A 406 -19.14 -13.85 6.03
N LEU A 407 -18.00 -13.17 5.98
CA LEU A 407 -16.66 -13.65 6.30
C LEU A 407 -15.94 -12.58 7.13
N VAL A 408 -15.20 -13.01 8.14
CA VAL A 408 -14.23 -12.16 8.84
C VAL A 408 -12.93 -12.90 9.04
N THR A 409 -11.82 -12.18 9.02
CA THR A 409 -10.51 -12.78 9.22
C THR A 409 -9.58 -11.90 10.07
N LEU A 410 -8.72 -12.52 10.88
CA LEU A 410 -7.65 -11.87 11.64
C LEU A 410 -6.34 -12.62 11.45
N HIS A 411 -5.32 -11.94 10.95
CA HIS A 411 -4.03 -12.51 10.59
C HIS A 411 -2.90 -11.89 11.40
N ASN A 412 -1.78 -12.62 11.45
CA ASN A 412 -0.50 -12.15 11.94
C ASN A 412 0.47 -11.90 10.78
N GLY A 413 1.07 -10.72 10.78
CA GLY A 413 2.23 -10.37 10.00
C GLY A 413 1.97 -10.00 8.55
N GLY A 414 0.72 -9.75 8.16
CA GLY A 414 0.38 -9.40 6.79
C GLY A 414 1.15 -8.16 6.32
N GLY A 415 1.90 -8.33 5.22
CA GLY A 415 2.66 -7.24 4.60
C GLY A 415 4.08 -7.11 5.11
N VAL A 416 4.26 -6.90 6.41
CA VAL A 416 5.58 -6.61 7.03
C VAL A 416 6.28 -7.83 7.65
N GLY A 417 5.58 -8.98 7.74
CA GLY A 417 6.10 -10.25 8.27
C GLY A 417 5.62 -10.56 9.70
N ILE A 418 5.80 -11.82 10.11
CA ILE A 418 5.34 -12.37 11.41
C ILE A 418 5.86 -11.55 12.59
N GLY A 419 4.98 -11.31 13.58
CA GLY A 419 5.28 -10.60 14.82
C GLY A 419 5.38 -9.07 14.66
N LYS A 420 5.11 -8.55 13.46
CA LYS A 420 5.27 -7.12 13.15
C LYS A 420 3.94 -6.42 12.81
N ALA A 421 2.86 -7.17 12.64
CA ALA A 421 1.54 -6.62 12.39
C ALA A 421 0.42 -7.57 12.82
N ILE A 422 -0.72 -7.00 13.20
CA ILE A 422 -1.99 -7.72 13.32
C ILE A 422 -2.97 -7.09 12.34
N ASN A 423 -3.53 -7.89 11.45
CA ASN A 423 -4.26 -7.37 10.29
C ASN A 423 -5.50 -8.21 9.96
N GLY A 424 -6.65 -7.56 9.83
CA GLY A 424 -7.93 -8.18 9.57
C GLY A 424 -8.63 -7.68 8.31
N GLY A 425 -9.54 -8.51 7.82
CA GLY A 425 -10.35 -8.25 6.64
C GLY A 425 -11.74 -8.84 6.77
N PHE A 426 -12.58 -8.54 5.79
CA PHE A 426 -13.94 -9.04 5.75
C PHE A 426 -14.36 -9.42 4.33
N GLY A 427 -15.46 -10.14 4.25
CA GLY A 427 -16.23 -10.32 3.04
C GLY A 427 -17.73 -10.29 3.32
N LEU A 428 -18.50 -9.64 2.45
CA LEU A 428 -19.95 -9.57 2.54
C LEU A 428 -20.56 -9.95 1.19
N VAL A 429 -21.41 -10.97 1.19
CA VAL A 429 -22.18 -11.37 0.02
C VAL A 429 -23.42 -10.47 -0.09
N LEU A 430 -23.55 -9.82 -1.25
CA LEU A 430 -24.71 -9.06 -1.68
C LEU A 430 -25.65 -9.99 -2.43
N ASP A 431 -26.74 -10.38 -1.78
CA ASP A 431 -27.72 -11.35 -2.29
C ASP A 431 -29.07 -10.70 -2.70
N GLY A 432 -29.15 -9.38 -2.64
CA GLY A 432 -30.36 -8.60 -2.96
C GLY A 432 -31.37 -8.49 -1.81
N SER A 433 -31.13 -9.13 -0.67
CA SER A 433 -32.08 -9.09 0.45
C SER A 433 -32.02 -7.79 1.25
N ASP A 434 -33.15 -7.36 1.79
CA ASP A 434 -33.24 -6.20 2.71
C ASP A 434 -32.45 -6.42 4.00
N LYS A 435 -32.26 -7.69 4.40
CA LYS A 435 -31.39 -8.05 5.51
C LYS A 435 -29.94 -7.63 5.25
N VAL A 436 -29.45 -7.82 4.02
CA VAL A 436 -28.09 -7.39 3.65
C VAL A 436 -27.98 -5.87 3.62
N ASP A 437 -29.03 -5.13 3.24
CA ASP A 437 -29.03 -3.65 3.35
C ASP A 437 -28.82 -3.19 4.79
N GLN A 438 -29.45 -3.85 5.77
CA GLN A 438 -29.24 -3.54 7.19
C GLN A 438 -27.79 -3.83 7.62
N VAL A 439 -27.21 -4.95 7.17
CA VAL A 439 -25.80 -5.29 7.43
C VAL A 439 -24.88 -4.24 6.81
N ILE A 440 -25.10 -3.84 5.56
CA ILE A 440 -24.31 -2.82 4.87
C ILE A 440 -24.29 -1.52 5.68
N ARG A 441 -25.48 -1.03 6.07
CA ARG A 441 -25.61 0.24 6.80
C ARG A 441 -24.90 0.20 8.14
N MET A 442 -24.92 -0.93 8.86
CA MET A 442 -24.26 -1.01 10.17
C MET A 442 -22.76 -1.30 10.07
N ALA A 443 -22.36 -2.18 9.15
CA ALA A 443 -21.03 -2.80 9.17
C ALA A 443 -19.98 -2.01 8.38
N LEU A 444 -20.32 -1.43 7.22
CA LEU A 444 -19.34 -0.68 6.42
C LEU A 444 -18.90 0.64 7.07
N PRO A 445 -19.80 1.44 7.68
CA PRO A 445 -19.34 2.59 8.46
C PRO A 445 -18.46 2.18 9.63
N TRP A 446 -18.78 1.10 10.36
CA TRP A 446 -17.92 0.59 11.43
C TRP A 446 -16.52 0.20 10.95
N ASP A 447 -16.43 -0.56 9.86
CA ASP A 447 -15.17 -1.07 9.32
C ASP A 447 -14.17 0.04 9.02
N ALA A 448 -14.64 1.14 8.44
CA ALA A 448 -13.80 2.29 8.06
C ALA A 448 -13.65 3.32 9.20
N MET A 449 -14.76 3.71 9.86
CA MET A 449 -14.74 4.76 10.89
C MET A 449 -14.07 4.30 12.18
N GLY A 450 -14.00 2.99 12.48
CA GLY A 450 -13.22 2.49 13.61
C GLY A 450 -11.73 2.85 13.50
N GLY A 451 -11.19 2.81 12.28
CA GLY A 451 -9.83 3.26 11.99
C GLY A 451 -9.66 4.77 12.10
N VAL A 452 -10.60 5.54 11.53
CA VAL A 452 -10.63 7.01 11.61
C VAL A 452 -10.71 7.46 13.07
N ALA A 453 -11.55 6.83 13.89
CA ALA A 453 -11.68 7.13 15.31
C ALA A 453 -10.37 6.95 16.06
N ARG A 454 -9.63 5.85 15.79
CA ARG A 454 -8.32 5.59 16.39
C ARG A 454 -7.28 6.63 15.94
N ARG A 455 -7.26 6.99 14.65
CA ARG A 455 -6.36 8.01 14.08
C ARG A 455 -6.66 9.40 14.62
N SER A 456 -7.95 9.74 14.76
CA SER A 456 -8.41 10.97 15.40
C SER A 456 -7.93 11.03 16.85
N TRP A 457 -8.12 9.96 17.63
CA TRP A 457 -7.63 9.90 19.01
C TRP A 457 -6.10 10.07 19.10
N ALA A 458 -5.36 9.54 18.13
CA ALA A 458 -3.91 9.73 17.99
C ALA A 458 -3.50 11.15 17.53
N ARG A 459 -4.47 12.05 17.33
CA ARG A 459 -4.33 13.47 16.96
C ARG A 459 -3.92 13.70 15.51
N ASN A 460 -4.29 12.80 14.61
CA ASN A 460 -4.11 13.04 13.17
C ASN A 460 -5.12 14.11 12.70
N PRO A 461 -4.68 15.26 12.14
CA PRO A 461 -5.56 16.39 11.86
C PRO A 461 -6.76 16.05 10.97
N HIS A 462 -6.53 15.44 9.81
CA HIS A 462 -7.61 15.07 8.88
C HIS A 462 -8.58 14.03 9.50
N ALA A 463 -8.07 13.13 10.34
CA ALA A 463 -8.93 12.17 11.04
C ALA A 463 -9.80 12.84 12.10
N MET A 464 -9.30 13.89 12.77
CA MET A 464 -10.09 14.70 13.68
C MET A 464 -11.20 15.44 12.95
N GLU A 465 -10.92 16.02 11.77
CA GLU A 465 -11.94 16.66 10.93
C GLU A 465 -13.04 15.67 10.53
N VAL A 466 -12.66 14.48 10.07
CA VAL A 466 -13.64 13.45 9.66
C VAL A 466 -14.43 12.91 10.85
N ALA A 467 -13.80 12.77 12.02
CA ALA A 467 -14.47 12.35 13.25
C ALA A 467 -15.48 13.40 13.76
N ASP A 468 -15.14 14.69 13.66
CA ASP A 468 -16.05 15.78 14.02
C ASP A 468 -17.25 15.84 13.08
N GLN A 469 -17.01 15.73 11.77
CA GLN A 469 -18.07 15.61 10.76
C GLN A 469 -18.97 14.41 11.05
N PHE A 470 -18.39 13.24 11.39
CA PHE A 470 -19.15 12.06 11.75
C PHE A 470 -20.08 12.30 12.95
N ASN A 471 -19.57 12.94 14.00
CA ASN A 471 -20.36 13.26 15.19
C ASN A 471 -21.51 14.24 14.89
N CYS A 472 -21.32 15.17 13.94
CA CYS A 472 -22.32 16.14 13.55
C CYS A 472 -23.40 15.57 12.62
N GLU A 473 -23.00 14.84 11.58
CA GLU A 473 -23.88 14.39 10.49
C GLU A 473 -24.43 12.98 10.71
N TYR A 474 -23.70 12.13 11.44
CA TYR A 474 -23.98 10.70 11.59
C TYR A 474 -24.08 10.27 13.06
N GLY A 475 -24.39 11.21 13.97
CA GLY A 475 -24.48 10.95 15.41
C GLY A 475 -25.49 9.85 15.81
N GLU A 476 -26.43 9.49 14.93
CA GLU A 476 -27.33 8.34 15.12
C GLU A 476 -26.61 6.97 15.08
N TYR A 477 -25.45 6.88 14.42
CA TYR A 477 -24.62 5.68 14.37
C TYR A 477 -23.79 5.50 15.65
N GLY A 478 -23.52 6.60 16.36
CA GLY A 478 -22.70 6.63 17.58
C GLY A 478 -21.94 7.95 17.70
N THR A 479 -21.06 8.02 18.70
CA THR A 479 -20.20 9.19 18.95
C THR A 479 -18.75 8.75 19.08
N ILE A 480 -17.87 9.43 18.35
CA ILE A 480 -16.41 9.27 18.44
C ILE A 480 -15.89 10.27 19.48
N THR A 481 -15.11 9.78 20.44
CA THR A 481 -14.42 10.64 21.41
C THR A 481 -13.36 11.49 20.71
N MET A 482 -13.49 12.82 20.81
CA MET A 482 -12.50 13.75 20.26
C MET A 482 -11.33 13.96 21.24
N PRO A 483 -10.07 13.98 20.78
CA PRO A 483 -8.94 14.31 21.65
C PRO A 483 -8.97 15.79 22.03
N ASN A 484 -8.57 16.09 23.26
CA ASN A 484 -8.29 17.47 23.68
C ASN A 484 -6.79 17.71 23.53
N LEU A 485 -6.40 18.64 22.67
CA LEU A 485 -5.01 18.97 22.44
C LEU A 485 -4.47 19.80 23.62
N VAL A 486 -3.28 19.46 24.08
CA VAL A 486 -2.54 20.27 25.07
C VAL A 486 -1.87 21.43 24.34
N ASP A 487 -1.83 22.58 25.00
CA ASP A 487 -1.07 23.75 24.55
C ASP A 487 0.43 23.40 24.51
N GLU A 488 1.08 23.60 23.36
CA GLU A 488 2.49 23.29 23.16
C GLU A 488 3.40 24.17 24.05
N GLU A 489 3.08 25.45 24.25
CA GLU A 489 3.85 26.33 25.14
C GLU A 489 3.76 25.84 26.59
N LEU A 490 2.60 25.30 26.99
CA LEU A 490 2.47 24.68 28.31
C LEU A 490 3.37 23.44 28.43
N LEU A 491 3.44 22.60 27.40
CA LEU A 491 4.27 21.41 27.38
C LEU A 491 5.76 21.76 27.44
N GLU A 492 6.22 22.69 26.61
CA GLU A 492 7.61 23.17 26.56
C GLU A 492 8.05 23.72 27.92
N ARG A 493 7.22 24.57 28.53
CA ARG A 493 7.47 25.11 29.88
C ARG A 493 7.61 24.01 30.94
N LEU A 494 6.76 22.98 30.88
CA LEU A 494 6.77 21.89 31.87
C LEU A 494 7.94 20.93 31.68
N LEU A 495 8.34 20.67 30.43
CA LEU A 495 9.43 19.76 30.09
C LEU A 495 10.81 20.41 30.17
N GLY A 496 10.89 21.73 30.33
CA GLY A 496 12.15 22.46 30.46
C GLY A 496 12.98 22.47 29.17
N VAL A 497 12.31 22.32 28.02
CA VAL A 497 12.92 22.44 26.70
C VAL A 497 12.87 23.93 26.34
N TYR A 498 13.85 24.69 26.81
CA TYR A 498 14.09 26.09 26.43
C TYR A 498 15.44 26.22 25.72
#